data_AF-A0A453F408-F1
#
_entry.id   AF-A0A453F408-F1
#
_cell.length_a   1.000
_cell.length_b   1.000
_cell.length_c   1.000
_cell.angle_alpha   90.00
_cell.angle_beta   90.00
_cell.angle_gamma   90.00
#
_symmetry.space_group_name_H-M   'P 1'
#
loop_
_entity.id
_entity.type
_entity.pdbx_description
1 polymer ?
#
loop_
_entity_poly.entity_id
_entity_poly.type
_entity_poly.pdbx_seq_one_letter_code
_entity_poly.pdbx_strand_id
1 'polypeptide(L)'
;MLPNFTIQVTLLLFMCSQTFVDVLQQVGAQAKLLLYEGKTHTDIFIQDPLRGGRDPLVEDVFSIIYADDATRRNTASAPTPRRLVFEWQLQLARWISPF
;
A
#
# COMPACT_ATOMS: atom_id res chain seq x y z
N MET A 1 -4.39 21.84 14.10
CA MET A 1 -5.33 21.08 14.96
C MET A 1 -5.72 19.74 14.29
N LEU A 2 -4.75 18.98 13.75
CA LEU A 2 -5.00 17.78 12.94
C LEU A 2 -4.34 16.45 13.40
N PRO A 3 -3.38 16.38 14.36
CA PRO A 3 -2.66 15.11 14.59
C PRO A 3 -3.54 14.03 15.25
N ASN A 4 -4.44 14.41 16.15
CA ASN A 4 -5.28 13.44 16.87
C ASN A 4 -6.27 12.70 15.95
N PHE A 5 -6.84 13.38 14.97
CA PHE A 5 -7.83 12.78 14.07
C PHE A 5 -7.19 11.73 13.15
N THR A 6 -6.04 12.07 12.55
CA THR A 6 -5.28 11.14 11.70
C THR A 6 -4.82 9.91 12.48
N ILE A 7 -4.30 10.08 13.71
CA ILE A 7 -3.87 8.95 14.55
C ILE A 7 -5.05 8.01 14.87
N GLN A 8 -6.22 8.57 15.18
CA GLN A 8 -7.39 7.77 15.56
C GLN A 8 -7.97 6.98 14.38
N VAL A 9 -7.94 7.53 13.16
CA VAL A 9 -8.36 6.83 11.94
C VAL A 9 -7.36 5.73 11.55
N THR A 10 -6.06 5.99 11.64
CA THR A 10 -5.02 4.97 11.36
C THR A 10 -5.11 3.79 12.33
N LEU A 11 -5.32 4.06 13.63
CA LEU A 11 -5.46 3.02 14.64
C LEU A 11 -6.72 2.18 14.43
N LEU A 12 -7.83 2.80 14.04
CA LEU A 12 -9.08 2.10 13.74
C LEU A 12 -8.94 1.17 12.52
N LEU A 13 -8.36 1.67 11.42
CA LEU A 13 -8.14 0.87 10.20
C LEU A 13 -7.21 -0.32 10.45
N PHE A 14 -6.18 -0.14 11.28
CA PHE A 14 -5.31 -1.22 11.73
C PHE A 14 -6.08 -2.31 12.48
N MET A 15 -6.85 -1.94 13.51
CA MET A 15 -7.61 -2.91 14.34
C MET A 15 -8.65 -3.68 13.53
N CYS A 16 -9.36 -3.01 12.62
CA CYS A 16 -10.33 -3.64 11.73
C CYS A 16 -9.66 -4.64 10.78
N SER A 17 -8.53 -4.27 10.18
CA SER A 17 -7.80 -5.15 9.25
C SER A 17 -7.21 -6.37 9.95
N GLN A 18 -6.70 -6.20 11.18
CA GLN A 18 -6.22 -7.30 12.01
C GLN A 18 -7.35 -8.26 12.38
N THR A 19 -8.47 -7.74 12.87
CA THR A 19 -9.63 -8.58 13.23
C THR A 19 -10.11 -9.39 12.03
N PHE A 20 -10.13 -8.78 10.85
CA PHE A 20 -10.53 -9.46 9.62
C PHE A 20 -9.58 -10.62 9.26
N VAL A 21 -8.26 -10.40 9.33
CA VAL A 21 -7.29 -11.48 9.03
C VAL A 21 -7.38 -12.61 10.05
N ASP A 22 -7.58 -12.28 11.33
CA ASP A 22 -7.70 -13.26 12.40
C ASP A 22 -8.91 -14.18 12.17
N VAL A 23 -10.07 -13.62 11.80
CA VAL A 23 -11.28 -14.39 11.48
C VAL A 23 -11.07 -15.29 10.27
N LEU A 24 -10.40 -14.80 9.22
CA LEU A 24 -10.08 -15.62 8.04
C LEU A 24 -9.17 -16.80 8.40
N GLN A 25 -8.16 -16.56 9.23
CA GLN A 25 -7.24 -17.61 9.67
C GLN A 25 -7.93 -18.64 10.57
N GLN A 26 -8.85 -18.21 11.45
CA GLN A 26 -9.63 -19.12 12.31
C GLN A 26 -10.48 -20.11 11.53
N VAL A 27 -11.02 -19.72 10.37
CA VAL A 27 -11.79 -20.62 9.50
C VAL A 27 -10.92 -21.43 8.53
N GLY A 28 -9.60 -21.41 8.73
CA GLY A 28 -8.63 -22.19 7.95
C GLY A 28 -8.20 -21.56 6.63
N ALA A 29 -8.53 -20.28 6.37
CA ALA A 29 -8.07 -19.59 5.18
C ALA A 29 -6.60 -19.18 5.30
N GLN A 30 -5.86 -19.28 4.20
CA GLN A 30 -4.51 -18.73 4.10
C GLN A 30 -4.59 -17.22 3.86
N ALA A 31 -4.54 -16.42 4.94
CA ALA A 31 -4.62 -14.97 4.87
C ALA A 31 -3.36 -14.32 5.47
N LYS A 32 -2.88 -13.26 4.83
CA LYS A 32 -1.74 -12.43 5.28
C LYS A 32 -2.17 -10.97 5.29
N LEU A 33 -1.89 -10.28 6.38
CA LEU A 33 -2.08 -8.84 6.49
C LEU A 33 -0.76 -8.12 6.16
N LEU A 34 -0.81 -7.18 5.24
CA LEU A 34 0.30 -6.29 4.87
C LEU A 34 -0.05 -4.88 5.31
N LEU A 35 0.83 -4.26 6.11
CA LEU A 35 0.65 -2.91 6.63
C LEU A 35 1.84 -2.06 6.20
N TYR A 36 1.56 -0.95 5.52
CA TYR A 36 2.58 -0.05 5.02
C TYR A 36 2.78 1.10 6.01
N GLU A 37 3.88 1.03 6.76
CA GLU A 37 4.19 2.01 7.82
C GLU A 37 4.34 3.43 7.27
N GLY A 38 3.79 4.42 7.98
CA GLY A 38 3.87 5.84 7.62
C GLY A 38 3.04 6.23 6.39
N LYS A 39 2.25 5.31 5.82
CA LYS A 39 1.35 5.56 4.70
C LYS A 39 -0.06 5.89 5.20
N THR A 40 -0.67 6.88 4.55
CA THR A 40 -2.10 7.20 4.66
C THR A 40 -2.92 6.26 3.76
N HIS A 41 -4.25 6.31 3.89
CA HIS A 41 -5.15 5.42 3.14
C HIS A 41 -4.95 5.57 1.62
N THR A 42 -4.69 6.78 1.13
CA THR A 42 -4.50 7.04 -0.29
C THR A 42 -3.06 6.83 -0.78
N ASP A 43 -2.05 6.98 0.10
CA ASP A 43 -0.63 6.98 -0.30
C ASP A 43 -0.25 5.80 -1.19
N ILE A 44 -0.67 4.60 -0.81
CA ILE A 44 -0.35 3.35 -1.51
C ILE A 44 -1.06 3.20 -2.85
N PHE A 45 -2.17 3.91 -3.08
CA PHE A 45 -2.99 3.78 -4.29
C PHE A 45 -2.80 4.91 -5.28
N ILE A 46 -2.38 6.10 -4.81
CA ILE A 46 -2.27 7.30 -5.63
C ILE A 46 -0.85 7.87 -5.56
N GLN A 47 -0.39 8.27 -4.38
CA GLN A 47 0.81 9.07 -4.23
C GLN A 47 2.08 8.28 -4.58
N ASP A 48 2.17 7.02 -4.15
CA ASP A 48 3.30 6.14 -4.43
C ASP A 48 3.38 5.77 -5.93
N PRO A 49 2.28 5.37 -6.61
CA PRO A 49 2.29 5.18 -8.06
C PRO A 49 2.71 6.44 -8.83
N LEU A 50 2.23 7.62 -8.43
CA LEU A 50 2.56 8.89 -9.10
C LEU A 50 4.02 9.33 -8.86
N ARG A 51 4.63 8.93 -7.73
CA ARG A 51 6.04 9.19 -7.42
C ARG A 51 6.99 8.41 -8.35
N GLY A 52 6.49 7.34 -8.97
CA GLY A 52 7.24 6.40 -9.80
C GLY A 52 8.25 5.60 -8.99
N GLY A 53 9.06 4.78 -9.68
CA GLY A 53 9.95 3.84 -9.02
C GLY A 53 9.28 2.49 -8.76
N ARG A 54 9.88 1.69 -7.87
CA ARG A 54 9.26 0.45 -7.40
C ARG A 54 8.23 0.77 -6.32
N ASP A 55 7.03 0.29 -6.53
CA ASP A 55 5.90 0.47 -5.63
C ASP A 55 5.75 -0.80 -4.76
N PRO A 56 5.82 -0.70 -3.42
CA PRO A 56 5.71 -1.87 -2.54
C PRO A 56 4.41 -2.66 -2.70
N LEU A 57 3.27 -1.98 -2.92
CA LEU A 57 1.98 -2.64 -3.11
C LEU A 57 1.98 -3.46 -4.41
N VAL A 58 2.54 -2.90 -5.49
CA VAL A 58 2.66 -3.61 -6.77
C VAL A 58 3.56 -4.85 -6.63
N GLU A 59 4.69 -4.72 -5.95
CA GLU A 59 5.62 -5.85 -5.71
C GLU A 59 4.97 -6.94 -4.84
N ASP A 60 4.20 -6.56 -3.82
CA ASP A 60 3.46 -7.50 -2.98
C ASP A 60 2.36 -8.22 -3.77
N VAL A 61 1.60 -7.50 -4.61
CA VAL A 61 0.60 -8.10 -5.51
C VAL A 61 1.25 -9.06 -6.50
N PHE A 62 2.38 -8.69 -7.09
CA PHE A 62 3.15 -9.59 -7.96
C PHE A 62 3.66 -10.81 -7.20
N SER A 63 4.07 -10.67 -5.94
CA SER A 63 4.48 -11.82 -5.13
C SER A 63 3.36 -12.85 -4.93
N ILE A 64 2.10 -12.39 -4.88
CA ILE A 64 0.92 -13.25 -4.74
C ILE A 64 0.57 -13.89 -6.10
N ILE A 65 0.50 -13.08 -7.17
CA ILE A 65 0.13 -13.57 -8.51
C ILE A 65 1.15 -14.58 -9.03
N TYR A 66 2.44 -14.31 -8.83
CA TYR A 66 3.55 -15.13 -9.34
C TYR A 66 4.14 -16.07 -8.29
N ALA A 67 3.43 -16.34 -7.19
CA ALA A 67 3.94 -17.19 -6.10
C ALA A 67 4.35 -18.60 -6.60
N ASP A 68 3.70 -19.09 -7.67
CA ASP A 68 3.88 -20.44 -8.21
C ASP A 68 4.44 -20.46 -9.65
N ASP A 69 4.82 -19.31 -10.21
CA ASP A 69 5.13 -19.18 -11.64
C ASP A 69 6.61 -18.80 -11.90
N ALA A 70 7.32 -19.67 -12.62
CA ALA A 70 8.74 -19.51 -12.96
C ALA A 70 9.02 -18.36 -13.95
N THR A 71 7.97 -17.76 -14.52
CA THR A 71 8.01 -16.58 -15.41
C THR A 71 8.41 -15.27 -14.71
N ARG A 72 8.56 -15.28 -13.38
CA ARG A 72 9.12 -14.19 -12.54
C ARG A 72 10.41 -13.56 -13.08
N ARG A 73 11.16 -14.25 -13.94
CA ARG A 73 12.38 -13.73 -14.59
C ARG A 73 12.14 -12.54 -15.53
N ASN A 74 10.94 -12.37 -16.09
CA ASN A 74 10.67 -11.29 -17.06
C ASN A 74 10.23 -9.96 -16.41
N THR A 75 9.75 -9.96 -15.17
CA THR A 75 9.35 -8.71 -14.47
C THR A 75 10.56 -7.89 -14.02
N ALA A 76 11.71 -8.52 -13.74
CA ALA A 76 12.96 -7.82 -13.45
C ALA A 76 13.44 -6.93 -14.61
N SER A 77 13.01 -7.25 -15.84
CA SER A 77 13.30 -6.48 -17.05
C SER A 77 12.24 -5.44 -17.39
N ALA A 78 11.13 -5.40 -16.63
CA ALA A 78 10.07 -4.42 -16.86
C ALA A 78 10.62 -3.00 -16.62
N PRO A 79 10.24 -2.01 -17.46
CA PRO A 79 10.66 -0.63 -17.26
C PRO A 79 10.18 -0.15 -15.90
N THR A 80 11.07 0.46 -15.12
CA THR A 80 10.67 1.12 -13.88
C THR A 80 9.66 2.23 -14.19
N PRO A 81 8.50 2.27 -13.51
CA PRO A 81 7.54 3.35 -13.66
C PRO A 81 8.20 4.71 -13.50
N ARG A 82 7.95 5.60 -14.46
CA ARG A 82 8.47 6.97 -14.42
C ARG A 82 7.69 7.78 -13.41
N ARG A 83 8.36 8.74 -12.78
CA ARG A 83 7.71 9.76 -11.94
C ARG A 83 6.76 10.59 -12.80
N LEU A 84 5.51 10.73 -12.35
CA LEU A 84 4.46 11.46 -13.05
C LEU A 84 4.23 12.86 -12.46
N VAL A 85 4.55 13.06 -11.18
CA VAL A 85 4.37 14.33 -10.48
C VAL A 85 5.57 14.66 -9.59
N PHE A 86 5.74 15.94 -9.26
CA PHE A 86 6.78 16.39 -8.33
C PHE A 86 6.40 16.09 -6.88
N GLU A 87 7.42 15.97 -6.02
CA GLU A 87 7.22 15.65 -4.60
C GLU A 87 6.35 16.69 -3.88
N TRP A 88 6.53 17.97 -4.20
CA TRP A 88 5.74 19.05 -3.60
C TRP A 88 4.25 18.97 -3.95
N GLN A 89 3.89 18.43 -5.13
CA GLN A 89 2.49 18.24 -5.53
C GLN A 89 1.84 17.13 -4.71
N LEU A 90 2.57 16.06 -4.40
CA LEU A 90 2.11 14.98 -3.52
C LEU A 90 1.95 15.47 -2.09
N GLN A 91 2.90 16.26 -1.59
CA GLN A 91 2.82 16.88 -0.26
C GLN A 91 1.63 17.84 -0.18
N LEU A 92 1.39 18.64 -1.21
CA LEU A 92 0.24 19.54 -1.29
C LEU A 92 -1.08 18.75 -1.32
N ALA A 93 -1.16 17.68 -2.11
CA ALA A 93 -2.33 16.82 -2.17
C ALA A 93 -2.65 16.21 -0.79
N ARG A 94 -1.64 15.69 -0.08
CA ARG A 94 -1.79 15.17 1.30
C ARG A 94 -2.25 16.24 2.29
N TRP A 95 -1.83 17.49 2.07
CA TRP A 95 -2.19 18.59 2.95
C TRP A 95 -3.62 19.09 2.72
N ILE A 96 -4.04 19.22 1.46
CA ILE A 96 -5.39 19.68 1.08
C ILE A 96 -6.44 18.59 1.32
N SER A 97 -6.08 17.34 1.05
CA SER A 97 -6.97 16.18 1.12
C SER A 97 -6.36 15.12 2.03
N PRO A 98 -6.66 15.16 3.35
CA PRO A 98 -6.05 14.28 4.35
C PRO A 98 -6.67 12.87 4.39
N PHE A 99 -7.35 12.45 3.31
CA PHE A 99 -7.88 11.09 3.17
C PHE A 99 -6.74 10.07 3.05
#